data_AF-A0A3P1C3M5-F1
#
_entry.id   AF-A0A3P1C3M5-F1
#
_cell.length_a   1.000
_cell.length_b   1.000
_cell.length_c   1.000
_cell.angle_alpha   90.00
_cell.angle_beta   90.00
_cell.angle_gamma   90.00
#
_symmetry.space_group_name_H-M   'P 1'
#
loop_
_entity.id
_entity.type
_entity.pdbx_description
1 polymer ?
#
loop_
_entity_poly.entity_id
_entity_poly.type
_entity_poly.pdbx_seq_one_letter_code
_entity_poly.pdbx_strand_id
1 'polypeptide(L)' 'MNDELKKYLLDILDALTSIEEFTTSVSSFYLYRDNLMMKAAVERKLEIIGDAMNKAIKLSPDLAITSK' A
#
# COMPACT_ATOMS: atom_id res chain seq x y z
N MET A 1 0.96 4.69 22.07
CA MET A 1 1.38 4.37 20.68
C MET A 1 2.16 5.56 20.16
N ASN A 2 3.36 5.32 19.61
CA ASN A 2 4.16 6.35 18.95
C ASN A 2 3.36 6.95 17.77
N ASP A 3 3.21 8.28 17.73
CA ASP A 3 2.39 8.94 16.70
C ASP A 3 3.00 8.80 15.30
N GLU A 4 4.31 8.61 15.20
CA GLU A 4 4.97 8.27 13.93
C GLU A 4 4.57 6.89 13.41
N LEU A 5 4.47 5.89 14.30
CA LEU A 5 4.02 4.56 13.91
C LEU A 5 2.57 4.59 13.40
N LYS A 6 1.69 5.35 14.09
CA LYS A 6 0.31 5.54 13.62
C LYS A 6 0.26 6.17 12.24
N LYS A 7 1.10 7.17 11.98
CA LYS A 7 1.18 7.82 10.68
C LYS A 7 1.53 6.81 9.58
N TYR A 8 2.55 5.98 9.78
CA TYR A 8 2.92 4.98 8.77
C TYR A 8 1.85 3.90 8.57
N LEU A 9 1.16 3.47 9.64
CA LEU A 9 0.02 2.55 9.51
C LEU A 9 -1.15 3.19 8.75
N LEU A 10 -1.39 4.49 8.95
CA LEU A 10 -2.40 5.24 8.20
C LEU A 10 -2.01 5.37 6.73
N ASP A 11 -0.75 5.72 6.43
CA ASP A 11 -0.25 5.79 5.05
C ASP A 11 -0.45 4.46 4.30
N ILE A 12 -0.23 3.32 4.99
CA ILE A 12 -0.48 1.97 4.45
C ILE A 12 -1.97 1.74 4.20
N LEU A 13 -2.83 2.06 5.18
CA LEU A 13 -4.27 1.87 5.08
C LEU A 13 -4.87 2.70 3.93
N ASP A 14 -4.47 3.96 3.81
CA ASP A 14 -4.91 4.86 2.74
C ASP A 14 -4.46 4.34 1.37
N ALA A 15 -3.25 3.79 1.30
CA ALA A 15 -2.72 3.23 0.07
C ALA A 15 -3.49 1.96 -0.37
N LEU A 16 -3.80 1.06 0.56
CA LEU A 16 -4.63 -0.11 0.32
C LEU A 16 -6.03 0.28 -0.16
N THR A 17 -6.67 1.22 0.54
CA THR A 17 -8.00 1.73 0.18
C THR A 17 -7.99 2.30 -1.23
N SER A 18 -6.97 3.07 -1.60
CA SER A 18 -6.82 3.60 -2.96
C SER A 18 -6.70 2.48 -4.01
N ILE A 19 -5.93 1.41 -3.72
CA ILE A 19 -5.79 0.28 -4.65
C ILE A 19 -7.14 -0.42 -4.85
N GLU A 20 -7.91 -0.63 -3.79
CA GLU A 20 -9.25 -1.20 -3.88
C GLU A 20 -10.18 -0.33 -4.71
N GLU A 21 -10.16 1.00 -4.52
CA GLU A 21 -10.95 1.95 -5.31
C GLU A 21 -10.57 1.92 -6.79
N PHE A 22 -9.27 1.89 -7.11
CA PHE A 22 -8.80 1.83 -8.49
C PHE A 22 -9.23 0.55 -9.19
N THR A 23 -9.23 -0.57 -8.47
CA THR A 23 -9.41 -1.90 -9.06
C THR A 23 -10.84 -2.44 -8.98
N THR A 24 -11.69 -1.89 -8.10
CA THR A 24 -13.09 -2.33 -7.91
C THR A 24 -13.92 -2.34 -9.18
N SER A 25 -13.72 -1.37 -10.08
CA SER A 25 -14.47 -1.27 -11.33
C SER A 25 -13.92 -2.12 -12.47
N VAL A 26 -12.81 -2.83 -12.25
CA VAL A 26 -12.10 -3.56 -13.29
C VAL A 26 -12.59 -5.00 -13.36
N SER A 27 -13.34 -5.31 -14.41
CA SER A 27 -14.02 -6.61 -14.57
C SER A 27 -13.11 -7.74 -15.06
N SER A 28 -11.87 -7.47 -15.48
CA SER A 28 -10.92 -8.50 -15.86
C SER A 28 -9.46 -8.04 -15.75
N PHE A 29 -8.56 -9.01 -15.55
CA PHE A 29 -7.12 -8.75 -15.54
C PHE A 29 -6.61 -8.11 -16.83
N TYR A 30 -7.17 -8.44 -18.01
CA TYR A 30 -6.74 -7.84 -19.27
C TYR A 30 -7.03 -6.35 -19.33
N LEU A 31 -8.20 -5.91 -18.85
CA LEU A 31 -8.55 -4.50 -18.77
C LEU A 31 -7.67 -3.74 -17.77
N TYR A 32 -7.32 -4.38 -16.64
CA TYR A 32 -6.32 -3.83 -15.72
C TYR A 32 -4.95 -3.69 -16.41
N ARG A 33 -4.48 -4.77 -17.05
CA ARG A 33 -3.17 -4.85 -17.69
C ARG A 33 -3.00 -3.80 -18.77
N ASP A 34 -4.04 -3.53 -19.54
CA ASP A 34 -3.98 -2.63 -20.69
C ASP A 34 -4.18 -1.16 -20.26
N ASN A 35 -4.66 -0.90 -19.04
CA ASN A 35 -4.75 0.45 -18.46
C ASN A 35 -3.43 0.87 -17.78
N LEU A 36 -2.53 1.51 -18.55
CA LEU A 36 -1.23 1.96 -18.07
C LEU A 36 -1.32 2.93 -16.87
N MET A 37 -2.28 3.85 -16.88
CA MET A 37 -2.44 4.84 -15.83
C MET A 37 -2.82 4.18 -14.50
N MET A 38 -3.74 3.21 -14.55
CA MET A 38 -4.15 2.47 -13.37
C MET A 38 -3.02 1.61 -12.80
N LYS A 39 -2.26 0.92 -13.66
CA LYS A 39 -1.07 0.17 -13.22
C LYS A 39 -0.06 1.06 -12.53
N ALA A 40 0.28 2.20 -13.13
CA ALA A 40 1.21 3.15 -12.53
C ALA A 40 0.70 3.69 -11.17
N ALA A 41 -0.62 3.92 -11.05
CA ALA A 41 -1.23 4.32 -9.79
C ALA A 41 -1.11 3.23 -8.72
N VAL A 42 -1.39 1.97 -9.06
CA VAL A 42 -1.25 0.83 -8.14
C VAL A 42 0.22 0.61 -7.76
N GLU A 43 1.15 0.64 -8.71
CA GLU A 43 2.60 0.53 -8.47
C GLU A 43 3.09 1.60 -7.49
N ARG A 44 2.65 2.86 -7.67
CA ARG A 44 2.99 3.93 -6.75
C ARG A 44 2.43 3.70 -5.33
N LYS A 45 1.22 3.16 -5.21
CA LYS A 45 0.62 2.83 -3.91
C LYS A 45 1.37 1.69 -3.22
N LEU A 46 1.82 0.68 -3.97
CA LEU A 46 2.67 -0.40 -3.45
C LEU A 46 4.04 0.12 -2.97
N GLU A 47 4.64 1.08 -3.68
CA GLU A 47 5.88 1.74 -3.24
C GLU A 47 5.68 2.49 -1.91
N ILE A 48 4.58 3.25 -1.76
CA ILE A 48 4.23 3.94 -0.52
C ILE A 48 4.07 2.94 0.64
N ILE A 49 3.39 1.82 0.40
CA ILE A 49 3.23 0.76 1.40
C ILE A 49 4.61 0.24 1.82
N GLY A 50 5.49 -0.08 0.86
CA GLY A 50 6.83 -0.58 1.14
C GLY A 50 7.67 0.39 1.97
N ASP A 51 7.63 1.68 1.64
CA ASP A 51 8.36 2.72 2.37
C ASP A 51 7.83 2.93 3.79
N ALA A 52 6.51 3.00 3.95
CA ALA A 52 5.87 3.14 5.25
C ALA A 52 6.13 1.90 6.13
N MET A 53 6.08 0.70 5.55
CA MET A 53 6.39 -0.56 6.22
C MET A 53 7.83 -0.59 6.74
N ASN A 54 8.78 -0.23 5.89
CA ASN A 54 10.20 -0.17 6.25
C ASN A 54 10.46 0.81 7.41
N LYS A 55 9.74 1.92 7.46
CA LYS A 55 9.84 2.90 8.57
C LYS A 55 9.15 2.39 9.84
N ALA A 56 7.98 1.78 9.70
CA ALA A 56 7.22 1.22 10.82
C ALA A 56 7.99 0.10 11.54
N ILE A 57 8.59 -0.85 10.81
CA ILE A 57 9.39 -1.95 11.38
C ILE A 57 10.64 -1.41 12.11
N LYS A 58 11.29 -0.37 11.57
CA LYS A 58 12.45 0.25 12.25
C LYS A 58 12.05 0.93 13.57
N LEU A 59 10.85 1.51 13.64
CA LEU A 59 10.33 2.15 14.85
C LEU A 59 9.77 1.16 15.87
N SER A 60 9.21 0.05 15.40
CA SER A 60 8.66 -1.01 16.23
C SER A 60 9.09 -2.36 15.64
N PRO A 61 10.28 -2.88 16.02
CA PRO A 61 10.77 -4.16 15.53
C PRO A 61 9.86 -5.35 15.91
N ASP A 62 9.11 -5.22 17.00
CA ASP A 62 8.15 -6.21 17.48
C ASP A 62 6.81 -6.18 16.74
N LEU A 63 6.64 -5.27 15.78
CA LEU A 63 5.44 -5.21 14.95
C LEU A 63 5.31 -6.53 14.19
N ALA A 64 4.23 -7.27 14.46
CA ALA A 64 3.98 -8.60 13.92
C ALA A 64 3.58 -8.56 12.43
N ILE A 65 4.42 -7.98 11.58
CA ILE A 65 4.26 -7.96 10.13
C ILE A 65 5.28 -8.92 9.56
N THR A 66 4.79 -10.04 9.03
CA THR A 66 5.62 -11.09 8.45
C THR A 66 6.10 -10.62 7.08
N SER A 67 7.42 -10.43 6.90
CA SER A 67 8.02 -10.22 5.57
C SER A 67 8.61 -11.53 4.98
N LYS A 68 8.18 -12.67 5.50
CA LYS A 68 8.70 -13.99 5.10
C LYS A 68 7.66 -15.09 5.26
#